data_AF-A0A819C3B6-F1
#
_entry.id   AF-A0A819C3B6-F1
#
_cell.length_a   1.000
_cell.length_b   1.000
_cell.length_c   1.000
_cell.angle_alpha   90.00
_cell.angle_beta   90.00
_cell.angle_gamma   90.00
#
_symmetry.space_group_name_H-M   'P 1'
#
loop_
_entity.id
_entity.type
_entity.pdbx_description
1 polymer ?
#
loop_
_entity_poly.entity_id
_entity_poly.type
_entity_poly.pdbx_seq_one_letter_code
_entity_poly.pdbx_strand_id
1 'polypeptide(L)'
;MQRPVTDRPGLQKHGLVDALVPTVTRKNVSNKNHQDSMEIVHKTAFPPYSITLKNSQHNEQRTDRKLVEHLILEWKNKNGFELDITGRFGHEKRILIFANNETTFEELFDQHKPRSNSPAWKRPVPVDSVDFVETVFRWNINEVQDELKITYPPLIKLTIMHSFINKPLNLVRADFCSLEQVKKLMDTGRISIGHMKNTLKQYHPPAKISKCMKCFSHHHNTKECSSQVQLCVRCGLNHPFNNNCQNEIKCVNCSQDHYVGHLACPEVRQIGQNQKIKRTHLLINQEQDQHLCYVFNKQTFPPFPSSPIQQQNHEDF
;
A
#
# COMPACT_ATOMS: atom_id res chain seq x y z
N MET A 1 58.18 -7.11 32.26
CA MET A 1 57.77 -7.37 30.86
C MET A 1 56.98 -6.18 30.36
N GLN A 2 57.67 -5.25 29.69
CA GLN A 2 57.10 -4.00 29.17
C GLN A 2 56.57 -4.24 27.74
N ARG A 3 55.36 -3.77 27.44
CA ARG A 3 54.75 -3.86 26.10
C ARG A 3 55.14 -2.63 25.26
N PRO A 4 55.38 -2.79 23.95
CA PRO A 4 55.75 -1.67 23.09
C PRO A 4 54.51 -0.89 22.65
N VAL A 5 54.64 0.43 22.64
CA VAL A 5 53.72 1.41 22.06
C VAL A 5 53.98 1.47 20.57
N THR A 6 52.95 1.29 19.75
CA THR A 6 53.05 1.44 18.29
C THR A 6 52.51 2.81 17.86
N ASP A 7 53.39 3.59 17.23
CA ASP A 7 53.11 4.88 16.62
C ASP A 7 52.16 4.74 15.41
N ARG A 8 51.18 5.65 15.31
CA ARG A 8 50.31 5.81 14.13
C ARG A 8 50.89 6.90 13.21
N PRO A 9 51.06 6.65 11.90
CA PRO A 9 51.50 7.68 10.96
C PRO A 9 50.35 8.62 10.55
N GLY A 10 50.74 9.87 10.31
CA GLY A 10 49.88 11.02 10.08
C GLY A 10 49.08 11.01 8.77
N LEU A 11 47.91 11.61 8.86
CA LEU A 11 46.96 11.83 7.77
C LEU A 11 47.42 13.03 6.92
N GLN A 12 47.86 12.79 5.68
CA GLN A 12 48.15 13.83 4.69
C GLN A 12 46.83 14.36 4.09
N LYS A 13 46.68 15.69 4.09
CA LYS A 13 45.57 16.41 3.44
C LYS A 13 45.87 16.57 1.95
N HIS A 14 45.07 15.93 1.09
CA HIS A 14 45.09 16.20 -0.35
C HIS A 14 44.09 17.31 -0.71
N GLY A 15 44.55 18.18 -1.60
CA GLY A 15 43.93 19.45 -1.99
C GLY A 15 42.66 19.31 -2.83
N LEU A 16 41.88 20.40 -2.78
CA LEU A 16 40.76 20.69 -3.67
C LEU A 16 41.24 20.75 -5.13
N VAL A 17 40.46 20.13 -6.02
CA VAL A 17 40.56 20.31 -7.47
C VAL A 17 39.24 20.88 -7.94
N ASP A 18 39.28 22.04 -8.59
CA ASP A 18 38.13 22.76 -9.13
C ASP A 18 37.43 21.97 -10.24
N ALA A 19 36.12 21.82 -10.11
CA ALA A 19 35.27 21.17 -11.11
C ALA A 19 34.75 22.20 -12.13
N LEU A 20 35.18 22.05 -13.38
CA LEU A 20 34.62 22.75 -14.54
C LEU A 20 33.25 22.15 -14.89
N VAL A 21 32.22 23.01 -14.90
CA VAL A 21 30.84 22.70 -15.30
C VAL A 21 30.72 22.81 -16.82
N PRO A 22 30.19 21.81 -17.55
CA PRO A 22 29.85 21.96 -18.96
C PRO A 22 28.44 22.55 -19.14
N THR A 23 28.38 23.63 -19.91
CA THR A 23 27.17 24.33 -20.36
C THR A 23 26.41 23.48 -21.37
N VAL A 24 25.19 23.04 -21.03
CA VAL A 24 24.31 22.30 -21.94
C VAL A 24 23.42 23.28 -22.72
N THR A 25 23.65 23.38 -24.02
CA THR A 25 22.79 24.10 -24.98
C THR A 25 21.52 23.30 -25.26
N ARG A 26 20.36 23.82 -24.83
CA ARG A 26 19.04 23.28 -25.20
C ARG A 26 18.69 23.67 -26.64
N LYS A 27 18.52 22.67 -27.51
CA LYS A 27 17.83 22.84 -28.80
C LYS A 27 16.32 22.74 -28.57
N ASN A 28 15.60 23.80 -28.95
CA ASN A 28 14.14 23.82 -29.00
C ASN A 28 13.65 22.96 -30.16
N VAL A 29 12.94 21.87 -29.85
CA VAL A 29 12.20 21.07 -30.83
C VAL A 29 10.73 21.47 -30.73
N SER A 30 10.22 21.99 -31.84
CA SER A 30 8.82 22.40 -32.03
C SER A 30 7.90 21.19 -31.91
N ASN A 31 6.93 21.28 -30.98
CA ASN A 31 5.98 20.22 -30.70
C ASN A 31 4.67 20.53 -31.46
N LYS A 32 4.30 19.65 -32.40
CA LYS A 32 3.02 19.73 -33.13
C LYS A 32 1.90 19.17 -32.25
N ASN A 33 0.86 19.97 -32.05
CA ASN A 33 -0.36 19.59 -31.35
C ASN A 33 -1.14 18.53 -32.15
N HIS A 34 -1.22 17.31 -31.61
CA HIS A 34 -2.31 16.38 -31.92
C HIS A 34 -3.24 16.32 -30.72
N GLN A 35 -4.46 16.80 -30.94
CA GLN A 35 -5.51 16.92 -29.95
C GLN A 35 -6.38 15.66 -30.06
N ASP A 36 -5.89 14.55 -29.49
CA ASP A 36 -6.72 13.37 -29.24
C ASP A 36 -7.54 13.62 -27.97
N SER A 37 -8.85 13.72 -28.14
CA SER A 37 -9.84 13.76 -27.07
C SER A 37 -9.88 12.39 -26.37
N MET A 38 -8.96 12.16 -25.44
CA MET A 38 -9.15 11.11 -24.43
C MET A 38 -10.25 11.58 -23.48
N GLU A 39 -11.40 10.93 -23.54
CA GLU A 39 -12.38 10.93 -22.46
C GLU A 39 -11.67 10.56 -21.16
N ILE A 40 -11.42 11.55 -20.31
CA ILE A 40 -10.94 11.32 -18.96
C ILE A 40 -12.13 10.72 -18.21
N VAL A 41 -12.21 9.39 -18.20
CA VAL A 41 -13.11 8.66 -17.32
C VAL A 41 -12.71 9.04 -15.90
N HIS A 42 -13.45 9.96 -15.29
CA HIS A 42 -13.30 10.34 -13.90
C HIS A 42 -13.50 9.09 -13.04
N LYS A 43 -12.39 8.46 -12.63
CA LYS A 43 -12.41 7.35 -11.69
C LYS A 43 -13.03 7.85 -10.40
N THR A 44 -14.14 7.23 -9.98
CA THR A 44 -14.80 7.52 -8.72
C THR A 44 -13.80 7.36 -7.57
N ALA A 45 -13.55 8.45 -6.84
CA ALA A 45 -12.51 8.59 -5.82
C ALA A 45 -12.92 8.05 -4.44
N PHE A 46 -13.84 7.07 -4.39
CA PHE A 46 -14.37 6.52 -3.15
C PHE A 46 -13.87 5.08 -2.93
N PRO A 47 -13.39 4.75 -1.72
CA PRO A 47 -12.96 3.39 -1.42
C PRO A 47 -14.16 2.43 -1.47
N PRO A 48 -14.06 1.27 -2.15
CA PRO A 48 -15.18 0.35 -2.32
C PRO A 48 -15.60 -0.31 -1.03
N TYR A 49 -16.90 -0.45 -0.76
CA TYR A 49 -17.38 -1.24 0.37
C TYR A 49 -17.00 -2.71 0.18
N SER A 50 -16.61 -3.41 1.25
CA SER A 50 -16.34 -4.85 1.18
C SER A 50 -17.46 -5.64 1.83
N ILE A 51 -17.99 -6.61 1.10
CA ILE A 51 -19.00 -7.56 1.59
C ILE A 51 -18.35 -8.93 1.68
N THR A 52 -18.42 -9.57 2.84
CA THR A 52 -17.94 -10.95 3.04
C THR A 52 -19.11 -11.92 2.89
N LEU A 53 -19.00 -12.87 1.97
CA LEU A 53 -20.04 -13.88 1.71
C LEU A 53 -19.94 -15.01 2.76
N LYS A 54 -21.07 -15.41 3.35
CA LYS A 54 -21.11 -16.55 4.28
C LYS A 54 -21.08 -17.88 3.50
N ASN A 55 -20.37 -18.88 4.03
CA ASN A 55 -20.02 -20.14 3.36
C ASN A 55 -21.19 -20.96 2.77
N SER A 56 -22.44 -20.72 3.17
CA SER A 56 -23.61 -21.45 2.67
C SER A 56 -24.15 -21.01 1.30
N GLN A 57 -23.67 -19.89 0.75
CA GLN A 57 -24.11 -19.38 -0.57
C GLN A 57 -23.17 -19.74 -1.73
N HIS A 58 -22.21 -20.64 -1.47
CA HIS A 58 -21.06 -20.86 -2.36
C HIS A 58 -21.25 -21.96 -3.41
N ASN A 59 -22.45 -22.54 -3.54
CA ASN A 59 -22.71 -23.47 -4.63
C ASN A 59 -22.58 -22.73 -5.97
N GLU A 60 -21.86 -23.40 -6.87
CA GLU A 60 -21.14 -22.86 -8.01
C GLU A 60 -22.00 -22.01 -8.95
N GLN A 61 -21.36 -21.01 -9.60
CA GLN A 61 -21.84 -20.25 -10.77
C GLN A 61 -22.74 -19.00 -10.55
N ARG A 62 -22.68 -18.31 -9.41
CA ARG A 62 -23.14 -16.90 -9.42
C ARG A 62 -22.04 -16.01 -9.98
N THR A 63 -22.26 -15.46 -11.17
CA THR A 63 -21.45 -14.37 -11.74
C THR A 63 -21.55 -13.14 -10.84
N ASP A 64 -20.51 -12.29 -10.82
CA ASP A 64 -20.45 -11.03 -10.04
C ASP A 64 -21.75 -10.25 -10.17
N ARG A 65 -22.25 -10.17 -11.41
CA ARG A 65 -23.49 -9.49 -11.77
C ARG A 65 -24.71 -9.99 -11.01
N LYS A 66 -24.96 -11.32 -10.97
CA LYS A 66 -26.13 -11.89 -10.27
C LYS A 66 -26.12 -11.60 -8.78
N LEU A 67 -24.93 -11.53 -8.20
CA LEU A 67 -24.77 -11.27 -6.78
C LEU A 67 -24.94 -9.78 -6.45
N VAL A 68 -24.45 -8.89 -7.32
CA VAL A 68 -24.72 -7.45 -7.23
C VAL A 68 -26.21 -7.15 -7.40
N GLU A 69 -26.87 -7.73 -8.41
CA GLU A 69 -28.31 -7.60 -8.63
C GLU A 69 -29.11 -8.06 -7.41
N HIS A 70 -28.71 -9.18 -6.79
CA HIS A 70 -29.33 -9.64 -5.55
C HIS A 70 -29.14 -8.66 -4.39
N LEU A 71 -27.95 -8.08 -4.23
CA LEU A 71 -27.67 -7.08 -3.20
C LEU A 71 -28.49 -5.80 -3.41
N ILE A 72 -28.62 -5.34 -4.64
CA ILE A 72 -29.46 -4.19 -5.00
C ILE A 72 -30.91 -4.47 -4.62
N LEU A 73 -31.43 -5.65 -5.01
CA LEU A 73 -32.80 -6.05 -4.74
C LEU A 73 -33.08 -6.20 -3.23
N GLU A 74 -32.19 -6.87 -2.50
CA GLU A 74 -32.31 -7.00 -1.04
C GLU A 74 -32.30 -5.64 -0.35
N TRP A 75 -31.42 -4.73 -0.77
CA TRP A 75 -31.36 -3.38 -0.21
C TRP A 75 -32.63 -2.58 -0.51
N LYS A 76 -33.13 -2.65 -1.75
CA LYS A 76 -34.37 -1.99 -2.18
C LYS A 76 -35.56 -2.49 -1.38
N ASN A 77 -35.71 -3.81 -1.24
CA ASN A 77 -36.82 -4.40 -0.48
C ASN A 77 -36.81 -3.99 1.00
N LYS A 78 -35.62 -3.80 1.57
CA LYS A 78 -35.46 -3.53 2.99
C LYS A 78 -35.51 -2.05 3.34
N ASN A 79 -34.90 -1.19 2.51
CA ASN A 79 -34.72 0.23 2.79
C ASN A 79 -35.57 1.13 1.89
N GLY A 80 -36.29 0.57 0.90
CA GLY A 80 -37.05 1.34 -0.09
C GLY A 80 -36.19 2.12 -1.08
N PHE A 81 -34.88 1.85 -1.12
CA PHE A 81 -33.92 2.58 -1.94
C PHE A 81 -33.21 1.64 -2.93
N GLU A 82 -33.19 1.99 -4.21
CA GLU A 82 -32.48 1.22 -5.23
C GLU A 82 -31.02 1.66 -5.33
N LEU A 83 -30.09 0.79 -4.93
CA LEU A 83 -28.67 1.06 -5.01
C LEU A 83 -28.17 1.03 -6.47
N ASP A 84 -27.42 2.04 -6.88
CA ASP A 84 -26.67 2.04 -8.13
C ASP A 84 -25.20 1.71 -7.83
N ILE A 85 -24.89 0.42 -7.91
CA ILE A 85 -23.59 -0.12 -7.51
C ILE A 85 -22.98 -1.01 -8.59
N THR A 86 -21.65 -0.98 -8.67
CA THR A 86 -20.86 -1.97 -9.40
C THR A 86 -20.14 -2.88 -8.40
N GLY A 87 -20.21 -4.20 -8.58
CA GLY A 87 -19.44 -5.15 -7.78
C GLY A 87 -18.26 -5.75 -8.53
N ARG A 88 -17.18 -6.04 -7.81
CA ARG A 88 -16.01 -6.79 -8.32
C ARG A 88 -15.56 -7.80 -7.27
N PHE A 89 -15.26 -9.04 -7.66
CA PHE A 89 -14.65 -9.98 -6.72
C PHE A 89 -13.28 -9.50 -6.24
N GLY A 90 -13.11 -9.50 -4.92
CA GLY A 90 -11.83 -9.35 -4.26
C GLY A 90 -11.23 -10.71 -3.87
N HIS A 91 -10.14 -10.67 -3.10
CA HIS A 91 -9.53 -11.86 -2.50
C HIS A 91 -10.43 -12.46 -1.40
N GLU A 92 -10.40 -13.77 -1.18
CA GLU A 92 -11.04 -14.45 -0.02
C GLU A 92 -12.57 -14.28 0.12
N LYS A 93 -13.36 -14.58 -0.92
CA LYS A 93 -14.84 -14.58 -0.86
C LYS A 93 -15.43 -13.21 -0.49
N ARG A 94 -14.75 -12.14 -0.90
CA ARG A 94 -15.21 -10.77 -0.71
C ARG A 94 -15.63 -10.17 -2.03
N ILE A 95 -16.64 -9.31 -1.99
CA ILE A 95 -17.02 -8.46 -3.10
C ILE A 95 -16.78 -7.02 -2.71
N LEU A 96 -16.09 -6.31 -3.61
CA LEU A 96 -15.87 -4.88 -3.54
C LEU A 96 -17.03 -4.20 -4.27
N ILE A 97 -17.77 -3.35 -3.57
CA ILE A 97 -18.92 -2.63 -4.06
C ILE A 97 -18.57 -1.15 -4.21
N PHE A 98 -18.76 -0.64 -5.41
CA PHE A 98 -18.51 0.74 -5.79
C PHE A 98 -19.86 1.42 -6.00
N ALA A 99 -20.13 2.50 -5.28
CA ALA A 99 -21.28 3.35 -5.59
C ALA A 99 -21.02 4.09 -6.91
N ASN A 100 -21.98 4.01 -7.83
CA ASN A 100 -21.89 4.69 -9.13
C ASN A 100 -22.45 6.11 -9.07
N ASN A 101 -23.25 6.44 -8.04
CA ASN A 101 -23.77 7.78 -7.80
C ASN A 101 -23.73 8.20 -6.32
N GLU A 102 -23.87 9.50 -6.09
CA GLU A 102 -23.83 10.16 -4.79
C GLU A 102 -24.90 9.63 -3.83
N THR A 103 -26.15 9.58 -4.29
CA THR A 103 -27.28 9.16 -3.46
C THR A 103 -27.09 7.74 -2.94
N THR A 104 -26.54 6.84 -3.77
CA THR A 104 -26.18 5.48 -3.37
C THR A 104 -25.03 5.46 -2.38
N PHE A 105 -24.04 6.33 -2.54
CA PHE A 105 -22.95 6.45 -1.58
C PHE A 105 -23.47 6.91 -0.21
N GLU A 106 -24.27 7.98 -0.16
CA GLU A 106 -24.86 8.48 1.08
C GLU A 106 -25.72 7.42 1.77
N GLU A 107 -26.54 6.71 0.99
CA GLU A 107 -27.38 5.62 1.48
C GLU A 107 -26.55 4.48 2.10
N LEU A 108 -25.44 4.10 1.47
CA LEU A 108 -24.51 3.11 2.01
C LEU A 108 -23.67 3.63 3.18
N PHE A 109 -23.49 4.95 3.27
CA PHE A 109 -22.67 5.62 4.28
C PHE A 109 -23.42 5.85 5.59
N ASP A 110 -24.73 6.06 5.55
CA ASP A 110 -25.56 6.36 6.72
C ASP A 110 -25.41 5.30 7.81
N GLN A 111 -24.79 5.71 8.92
CA GLN A 111 -24.49 4.86 10.07
C GLN A 111 -25.69 4.72 11.01
N HIS A 112 -26.69 5.59 10.87
CA HIS A 112 -27.87 5.62 11.75
C HIS A 112 -28.98 4.69 11.25
N LYS A 113 -28.92 4.21 10.00
CA LYS A 113 -29.85 3.20 9.49
C LYS A 113 -29.60 1.84 10.16
N PRO A 114 -30.61 1.23 10.81
CA PRO A 114 -30.45 -0.05 11.49
C PRO A 114 -30.10 -1.14 10.47
N ARG A 115 -28.85 -1.61 10.51
CA ARG A 115 -28.33 -2.70 9.68
C ARG A 115 -28.87 -4.06 10.18
N SER A 116 -30.19 -4.24 10.16
CA SER A 116 -30.84 -5.52 10.48
C SER A 116 -30.42 -6.60 9.47
N ASN A 117 -29.62 -7.59 9.90
CA ASN A 117 -29.27 -8.83 9.19
C ASN A 117 -28.65 -8.77 7.77
N SER A 118 -28.41 -7.59 7.20
CA SER A 118 -27.73 -7.44 5.91
C SER A 118 -26.27 -7.92 6.01
N PRO A 119 -25.68 -8.44 4.90
CA PRO A 119 -24.30 -8.90 4.93
C PRO A 119 -23.40 -7.75 5.40
N ALA A 120 -22.43 -8.03 6.26
CA ALA A 120 -21.68 -6.99 6.96
C ALA A 120 -20.89 -6.12 5.98
N TRP A 121 -21.49 -5.00 5.55
CA TRP A 121 -20.87 -3.97 4.74
C TRP A 121 -19.75 -3.34 5.56
N LYS A 122 -18.51 -3.79 5.30
CA LYS A 122 -17.32 -3.26 5.94
C LYS A 122 -16.71 -2.22 5.01
N ARG A 123 -16.68 -0.97 5.46
CA ARG A 123 -15.88 0.07 4.82
C ARG A 123 -14.41 -0.39 4.83
N PRO A 124 -13.63 -0.20 3.76
CA PRO A 124 -12.18 -0.22 3.87
C PRO A 124 -11.82 0.95 4.78
N VAL A 125 -11.55 0.65 6.03
CA VAL A 125 -10.92 1.61 6.91
C VAL A 125 -9.52 1.82 6.36
N PRO A 126 -9.09 3.06 6.03
CA PRO A 126 -7.68 3.33 5.83
C PRO A 126 -6.96 2.86 7.09
N VAL A 127 -6.19 1.78 6.99
CA VAL A 127 -5.48 1.22 8.13
C VAL A 127 -4.13 1.91 8.19
N ASP A 128 -4.00 2.89 9.09
CA ASP A 128 -2.71 3.38 9.51
C ASP A 128 -2.18 2.49 10.63
N SER A 129 -0.90 2.14 10.55
CA SER A 129 -0.29 1.13 11.40
C SER A 129 0.97 1.67 12.05
N VAL A 130 1.12 1.39 13.34
CA VAL A 130 2.27 1.77 14.16
C VAL A 130 2.92 0.49 14.65
N ASP A 131 4.24 0.45 14.63
CA ASP A 131 5.00 -0.62 15.27
C ASP A 131 5.38 -0.17 16.68
N PHE A 132 5.50 -1.09 17.61
CA PHE A 132 6.26 -0.82 18.83
C PHE A 132 7.23 -1.95 19.10
N VAL A 133 8.45 -1.52 19.41
CA VAL A 133 9.59 -2.40 19.58
C VAL A 133 9.75 -2.71 21.07
N GLU A 134 9.79 -4.02 21.34
CA GLU A 134 10.37 -4.73 22.50
C GLU A 134 9.68 -4.69 23.87
N THR A 135 9.74 -5.74 24.72
CA THR A 135 10.30 -7.11 24.65
C THR A 135 9.23 -8.07 25.16
N VAL A 136 8.76 -9.01 24.35
CA VAL A 136 7.59 -9.81 24.71
C VAL A 136 7.84 -11.28 24.45
N PHE A 137 8.68 -11.88 25.28
CA PHE A 137 8.83 -13.33 25.26
C PHE A 137 7.70 -14.06 26.00
N ARG A 138 6.69 -13.34 26.55
CA ARG A 138 5.68 -13.93 27.44
C ARG A 138 4.26 -13.32 27.42
N TRP A 139 3.93 -12.32 26.61
CA TRP A 139 2.56 -11.81 26.66
C TRP A 139 1.59 -12.75 25.96
N ASN A 140 0.43 -12.93 26.58
CA ASN A 140 -0.73 -13.41 25.89
C ASN A 140 -1.23 -12.28 24.97
N ILE A 141 -1.08 -12.45 23.66
CA ILE A 141 -1.41 -11.41 22.68
C ILE A 141 -2.88 -10.98 22.74
N ASN A 142 -3.78 -11.88 23.15
CA ASN A 142 -5.21 -11.59 23.27
C ASN A 142 -5.46 -10.65 24.46
N GLU A 143 -4.87 -10.94 25.62
CA GLU A 143 -4.99 -10.07 26.81
C GLU A 143 -4.44 -8.67 26.53
N VAL A 144 -3.27 -8.58 25.91
CA VAL A 144 -2.67 -7.28 25.55
C VAL A 144 -3.52 -6.55 24.52
N GLN A 145 -4.07 -7.25 23.54
CA GLN A 145 -4.96 -6.63 22.56
C GLN A 145 -6.23 -6.09 23.22
N ASP A 146 -6.82 -6.83 24.16
CA ASP A 146 -8.03 -6.42 24.86
C ASP A 146 -7.75 -5.21 25.77
N GLU A 147 -6.64 -5.22 26.50
CA GLU A 147 -6.19 -4.08 27.30
C GLU A 147 -5.92 -2.83 26.45
N LEU A 148 -5.22 -3.00 25.33
CA LEU A 148 -4.95 -1.89 24.40
C LEU A 148 -6.22 -1.39 23.72
N LYS A 149 -7.23 -2.25 23.46
CA LYS A 149 -8.53 -1.80 22.93
C LYS A 149 -9.31 -0.97 23.94
N ILE A 150 -9.20 -1.29 25.24
CA ILE A 150 -9.81 -0.48 26.30
C ILE A 150 -9.12 0.89 26.38
N THR A 151 -7.79 0.90 26.38
CA THR A 151 -6.98 2.13 26.52
C THR A 151 -7.01 2.98 25.25
N TYR A 152 -7.04 2.34 24.09
CA TYR A 152 -7.01 2.95 22.77
C TYR A 152 -8.12 2.33 21.88
N PRO A 153 -9.38 2.78 22.04
CA PRO A 153 -10.52 2.25 21.27
C PRO A 153 -10.34 2.19 19.75
N PRO A 154 -9.57 3.09 19.10
CA PRO A 154 -9.29 2.98 17.66
C PRO A 154 -8.41 1.80 17.24
N LEU A 155 -7.90 0.98 18.17
CA LEU A 155 -7.10 -0.20 17.84
C LEU A 155 -7.94 -1.24 17.10
N ILE A 156 -7.56 -1.56 15.86
CA ILE A 156 -8.18 -2.59 15.03
C ILE A 156 -7.59 -3.96 15.35
N LYS A 157 -6.27 -4.06 15.30
CA LYS A 157 -5.57 -5.35 15.31
C LYS A 157 -4.19 -5.23 15.93
N LEU A 158 -3.80 -6.28 16.65
CA LEU A 158 -2.43 -6.50 17.10
C LEU A 158 -1.82 -7.68 16.34
N THR A 159 -0.60 -7.54 15.82
CA THR A 159 0.09 -8.59 15.05
C THR A 159 1.52 -8.79 15.56
N ILE A 160 1.86 -10.01 15.97
CA ILE A 160 3.24 -10.38 16.27
C ILE A 160 4.01 -10.51 14.97
N MET A 161 5.12 -9.78 14.85
CA MET A 161 5.96 -9.84 13.67
C MET A 161 6.81 -11.11 13.70
N HIS A 162 6.96 -11.77 12.55
CA HIS A 162 7.74 -12.98 12.41
C HIS A 162 8.92 -12.74 11.47
N SER A 163 10.04 -13.40 11.75
CA SER A 163 11.17 -13.48 10.84
C SER A 163 10.82 -14.30 9.58
N PHE A 164 11.71 -14.28 8.58
CA PHE A 164 11.57 -15.10 7.38
C PHE A 164 11.61 -16.61 7.66
N ILE A 165 12.15 -17.04 8.81
CA ILE A 165 12.15 -18.44 9.27
C ILE A 165 10.91 -18.75 10.12
N ASN A 166 9.89 -17.88 10.09
CA ASN A 166 8.68 -17.98 10.91
C ASN A 166 8.93 -18.02 12.43
N LYS A 167 10.12 -17.60 12.89
CA LYS A 167 10.39 -17.37 14.32
C LYS A 167 9.80 -16.01 14.73
N PRO A 168 9.02 -15.93 15.83
CA PRO A 168 8.48 -14.66 16.29
C PRO A 168 9.61 -13.71 16.69
N LEU A 169 9.44 -12.44 16.35
CA LEU A 169 10.31 -11.33 16.73
C LEU A 169 9.76 -10.67 18.00
N ASN A 170 10.62 -9.97 18.74
CA ASN A 170 10.21 -9.10 19.86
C ASN A 170 9.59 -7.78 19.37
N LEU A 171 8.73 -7.86 18.35
CA LEU A 171 8.14 -6.73 17.66
C LEU A 171 6.66 -7.00 17.45
N VAL A 172 5.85 -6.04 17.91
CA VAL A 172 4.40 -6.10 17.78
C VAL A 172 3.96 -4.89 16.95
N ARG A 173 3.08 -5.15 16.00
CA ARG A 173 2.44 -4.15 15.18
C ARG A 173 1.03 -3.91 15.69
N ALA A 174 0.67 -2.65 15.92
CA ALA A 174 -0.68 -2.21 16.21
C ALA A 174 -1.26 -1.43 15.03
N ASP A 175 -2.39 -1.89 14.53
CA ASP A 175 -3.15 -1.26 13.45
C ASP A 175 -4.28 -0.44 14.06
N PHE A 176 -4.37 0.85 13.71
CA PHE A 176 -5.41 1.76 14.20
C PHE A 176 -6.32 2.23 13.07
N CYS A 177 -7.57 2.57 13.40
CA CYS A 177 -8.52 3.18 12.47
C CYS A 177 -8.51 4.71 12.50
N SER A 178 -7.74 5.32 13.41
CA SER A 178 -7.64 6.77 13.57
C SER A 178 -6.19 7.23 13.41
N LEU A 179 -5.95 7.99 12.35
CA LEU A 179 -4.67 8.63 12.08
C LEU A 179 -4.29 9.62 13.19
N GLU A 180 -5.25 10.36 13.74
CA GLU A 180 -5.01 11.31 14.83
C GLU A 180 -4.48 10.60 16.08
N GLN A 181 -5.06 9.45 16.42
CA GLN A 181 -4.58 8.62 17.52
C GLN A 181 -3.15 8.12 17.27
N VAL A 182 -2.85 7.72 16.02
CA VAL A 182 -1.49 7.33 15.61
C VAL A 182 -0.52 8.49 15.76
N LYS A 183 -0.85 9.69 15.28
CA LYS A 183 -0.01 10.88 15.42
C LYS A 183 0.26 11.21 16.89
N LYS A 184 -0.77 11.24 17.73
CA LYS A 184 -0.64 11.47 19.17
C LYS A 184 0.27 10.44 19.85
N LEU A 185 0.15 9.16 19.48
CA LEU A 185 1.02 8.09 19.97
C LEU A 185 2.46 8.23 19.48
N MET A 186 2.66 8.66 18.23
CA MET A 186 3.98 8.93 17.68
C MET A 186 4.65 10.14 18.35
N ASP A 187 3.87 11.19 18.66
CA ASP A 187 4.35 12.38 19.37
C ASP A 187 4.76 12.06 20.81
N THR A 188 4.05 11.16 21.51
CA THR A 188 4.49 10.67 22.82
C THR A 188 5.70 9.74 22.73
N GLY A 189 5.89 9.08 21.60
CA GLY A 189 6.95 8.10 21.33
C GLY A 189 6.85 6.82 22.19
N ARG A 190 5.79 6.68 23.00
CA ARG A 190 5.62 5.59 23.95
C ARG A 190 4.16 5.16 24.10
N ILE A 191 3.96 3.86 24.28
CA ILE A 191 2.66 3.24 24.59
C ILE A 191 2.73 2.52 25.94
N SER A 192 1.68 2.64 26.75
CA SER A 192 1.58 1.96 28.04
C SER A 192 0.80 0.66 27.89
N ILE A 193 1.36 -0.43 28.43
CA ILE A 193 0.71 -1.75 28.50
C ILE A 193 0.96 -2.27 29.93
N GLY A 194 -0.10 -2.35 30.72
CA GLY A 194 -0.08 -2.55 32.16
C GLY A 194 0.75 -1.47 32.83
N HIS A 195 1.80 -1.90 33.53
CA HIS A 195 2.77 -1.02 34.19
C HIS A 195 4.02 -0.76 33.34
N MET A 196 4.08 -1.27 32.10
CA MET A 196 5.22 -1.13 31.20
C MET A 196 5.02 0.01 30.21
N LYS A 197 6.10 0.74 29.92
CA LYS A 197 6.15 1.76 28.87
C LYS A 197 7.02 1.25 27.73
N ASN A 198 6.43 1.05 26.56
CA ASN A 198 7.09 0.51 25.37
C ASN A 198 7.36 1.62 24.37
N THR A 199 8.48 1.56 23.67
CA THR A 199 8.86 2.58 22.68
C THR A 199 8.13 2.33 21.37
N LEU A 200 7.46 3.36 20.85
CA LEU A 200 6.79 3.32 19.56
C LEU A 200 7.76 3.68 18.45
N LYS A 201 7.61 3.02 17.30
CA LYS A 201 8.28 3.39 16.05
C LYS A 201 7.25 3.33 14.93
N GLN A 202 7.35 4.26 13.98
CA GLN A 202 6.46 4.18 12.83
C GLN A 202 6.71 2.86 12.08
N TYR A 203 5.65 2.10 11.83
CA TYR A 203 5.80 0.90 11.03
C TYR A 203 6.06 1.30 9.58
N HIS A 204 7.18 0.82 9.07
CA HIS A 204 7.42 0.84 7.64
C HIS A 204 7.41 -0.60 7.15
N PRO A 205 6.34 -1.03 6.45
CA PRO A 205 6.32 -2.36 5.87
C PRO A 205 7.57 -2.59 5.03
N PRO A 206 8.16 -3.79 5.07
CA PRO A 206 9.35 -4.10 4.27
C PRO A 206 9.11 -3.69 2.82
N ALA A 207 10.00 -2.83 2.33
CA ALA A 207 9.94 -2.31 0.98
C ALA A 207 10.07 -3.50 0.02
N LYS A 208 9.00 -3.80 -0.73
CA LYS A 208 9.05 -4.85 -1.75
C LYS A 208 9.84 -4.30 -2.93
N ILE A 209 11.14 -4.56 -2.92
CA ILE A 209 12.02 -4.19 -4.02
C ILE A 209 11.77 -5.18 -5.15
N SER A 210 11.03 -4.74 -6.17
CA SER A 210 10.87 -5.50 -7.40
C SER A 210 12.22 -5.64 -8.10
N LYS A 211 12.47 -6.82 -8.65
CA LYS A 211 13.60 -7.09 -9.52
C LYS A 211 13.15 -7.96 -10.68
N CYS A 212 13.76 -7.76 -11.84
CA CYS A 212 13.56 -8.66 -12.97
C CYS A 212 14.00 -10.08 -12.58
N MET A 213 13.18 -11.09 -12.85
CA MET A 213 13.53 -12.47 -12.49
C MET A 213 14.54 -13.12 -13.45
N LYS A 214 14.79 -12.49 -14.61
CA LYS A 214 15.80 -12.93 -15.58
C LYS A 214 17.17 -12.33 -15.28
N CYS A 215 17.29 -11.00 -15.25
CA CYS A 215 18.58 -10.33 -15.07
C CYS A 215 18.81 -9.76 -13.67
N PHE A 216 17.83 -9.85 -12.76
CA PHE A 216 17.90 -9.31 -11.40
C PHE A 216 18.19 -7.81 -11.26
N SER A 217 18.07 -7.06 -12.36
CA SER A 217 18.07 -5.60 -12.35
C SER A 217 16.82 -5.06 -11.66
N HIS A 218 16.96 -3.94 -10.97
CA HIS A 218 15.85 -3.22 -10.33
C HIS A 218 15.13 -2.22 -11.25
N HIS A 219 15.61 -2.04 -12.48
CA HIS A 219 15.16 -0.97 -13.38
C HIS A 219 13.94 -1.32 -14.24
N HIS A 220 13.65 -2.62 -14.42
CA HIS A 220 12.55 -3.09 -15.25
C HIS A 220 11.93 -4.35 -14.66
N ASN A 221 10.71 -4.66 -15.10
CA ASN A 221 10.05 -5.90 -14.72
C ASN A 221 10.45 -7.07 -15.64
N THR A 222 10.12 -8.30 -15.26
CA THR A 222 10.48 -9.50 -16.05
C THR A 222 9.91 -9.49 -17.48
N LYS A 223 8.77 -8.81 -17.72
CA LYS A 223 8.10 -8.76 -19.03
C LYS A 223 8.83 -7.84 -20.01
N GLU A 224 9.45 -6.78 -19.52
CA GLU A 224 10.23 -5.80 -20.29
C GLU A 224 11.69 -6.24 -20.51
N CYS A 225 12.07 -7.41 -19.98
CA CYS A 225 13.45 -7.87 -20.05
C CYS A 225 13.77 -8.47 -21.42
N SER A 226 14.70 -7.82 -22.13
CA SER A 226 15.25 -8.29 -23.40
C SER A 226 16.25 -9.45 -23.26
N SER A 227 16.73 -9.73 -22.04
CA SER A 227 17.63 -10.87 -21.81
C SER A 227 16.94 -12.18 -22.15
N GLN A 228 17.57 -12.96 -23.02
CA GLN A 228 17.10 -14.29 -23.40
C GLN A 228 17.44 -15.35 -22.34
N VAL A 229 18.52 -15.14 -21.59
CA VAL A 229 19.03 -16.06 -20.56
C VAL A 229 18.84 -15.46 -19.17
N GLN A 230 18.50 -16.31 -18.20
CA GLN A 230 18.49 -15.93 -16.80
C GLN A 230 19.93 -15.85 -16.27
N LEU A 231 20.28 -14.74 -15.65
CA LEU A 231 21.58 -14.54 -15.01
C LEU A 231 21.68 -15.39 -13.73
N CYS A 232 22.89 -15.68 -13.31
CA CYS A 232 23.13 -16.36 -12.04
C CYS A 232 22.97 -15.38 -10.88
N VAL A 233 22.13 -15.68 -9.89
CA VAL A 233 21.93 -14.80 -8.72
C VAL A 233 23.20 -14.61 -7.87
N ARG A 234 24.17 -15.53 -7.98
CA ARG A 234 25.42 -15.51 -7.23
C ARG A 234 26.53 -14.68 -7.91
N CYS A 235 26.77 -14.91 -9.20
CA CYS A 235 27.89 -14.27 -9.93
C CYS A 235 27.45 -13.26 -10.99
N GLY A 236 26.16 -13.18 -11.33
CA GLY A 236 25.65 -12.25 -12.33
C GLY A 236 25.95 -12.58 -13.79
N LEU A 237 26.57 -13.73 -14.08
CA LEU A 237 26.90 -14.14 -15.46
C LEU A 237 25.73 -14.83 -16.18
N ASN A 238 25.84 -14.97 -17.50
CA ASN A 238 24.83 -15.52 -18.42
C ASN A 238 24.66 -17.05 -18.29
N HIS A 239 24.24 -17.52 -17.13
CA HIS A 239 23.84 -18.90 -16.90
C HIS A 239 22.83 -18.97 -15.73
N PRO A 240 21.92 -19.96 -15.71
CA PRO A 240 20.98 -20.12 -14.61
C PRO A 240 21.72 -20.40 -13.29
N PHE A 241 21.04 -20.15 -12.17
CA PHE A 241 21.60 -20.43 -10.86
C PHE A 241 21.93 -21.93 -10.72
N ASN A 242 23.15 -22.19 -10.27
CA ASN A 242 23.64 -23.51 -9.93
C ASN A 242 24.31 -23.44 -8.55
N ASN A 243 23.93 -24.35 -7.64
CA ASN A 243 24.52 -24.43 -6.30
C ASN A 243 26.05 -24.57 -6.35
N ASN A 244 26.59 -25.18 -7.40
CA ASN A 244 28.02 -25.42 -7.61
C ASN A 244 28.68 -24.38 -8.55
N CYS A 245 28.12 -23.17 -8.67
CA CYS A 245 28.73 -22.11 -9.46
C CYS A 245 30.16 -21.81 -8.95
N GLN A 246 31.17 -21.94 -9.79
CA GLN A 246 32.58 -21.69 -9.40
C GLN A 246 33.02 -20.23 -9.63
N ASN A 247 32.17 -19.43 -10.28
CA ASN A 247 32.46 -18.03 -10.55
C ASN A 247 32.50 -17.20 -9.26
N GLU A 248 33.28 -16.12 -9.29
CA GLU A 248 33.35 -15.14 -8.21
C GLU A 248 31.97 -14.53 -7.93
N ILE A 249 31.68 -14.29 -6.64
CA ILE A 249 30.41 -13.71 -6.22
C ILE A 249 30.40 -12.26 -6.65
N LYS A 250 29.39 -11.85 -7.42
CA LYS A 250 29.30 -10.48 -7.93
C LYS A 250 27.85 -10.05 -8.11
N CYS A 251 27.52 -8.87 -7.58
CA CYS A 251 26.19 -8.30 -7.69
C CYS A 251 26.01 -7.59 -9.04
N VAL A 252 24.97 -7.94 -9.79
CA VAL A 252 24.66 -7.31 -11.10
C VAL A 252 24.34 -5.82 -11.01
N ASN A 253 23.91 -5.33 -9.84
CA ASN A 253 23.46 -3.95 -9.68
C ASN A 253 24.58 -3.00 -9.25
N CYS A 254 25.50 -3.43 -8.37
CA CYS A 254 26.58 -2.59 -7.84
C CYS A 254 27.99 -3.12 -8.14
N SER A 255 28.11 -4.29 -8.77
CA SER A 255 29.37 -4.96 -9.10
C SER A 255 30.29 -5.34 -7.92
N GLN A 256 29.80 -5.31 -6.68
CA GLN A 256 30.55 -5.70 -5.47
C GLN A 256 30.39 -7.19 -5.12
N ASP A 257 31.23 -7.66 -4.17
CA ASP A 257 31.39 -9.07 -3.76
C ASP A 257 30.26 -9.60 -2.86
N HIS A 258 29.03 -9.59 -3.37
CA HIS A 258 27.87 -10.20 -2.72
C HIS A 258 26.82 -10.65 -3.76
N TYR A 259 25.94 -11.57 -3.38
CA TYR A 259 24.88 -12.04 -4.26
C TYR A 259 23.78 -10.98 -4.47
N VAL A 260 23.02 -11.10 -5.57
CA VAL A 260 22.02 -10.10 -5.92
C VAL A 260 20.89 -10.03 -4.90
N GLY A 261 20.65 -8.85 -4.33
CA GLY A 261 19.62 -8.62 -3.32
C GLY A 261 20.11 -8.75 -1.87
N HIS A 262 21.42 -8.90 -1.65
CA HIS A 262 21.99 -8.85 -0.31
C HIS A 262 21.67 -7.51 0.39
N LEU A 263 21.37 -7.53 1.70
CA LEU A 263 20.95 -6.34 2.47
C LEU A 263 22.05 -5.26 2.57
N ALA A 264 23.31 -5.65 2.41
CA ALA A 264 24.44 -4.71 2.37
C ALA A 264 24.64 -4.04 1.00
N CYS A 265 23.90 -4.44 -0.04
CA CYS A 265 24.01 -3.84 -1.37
C CYS A 265 23.60 -2.36 -1.34
N PRO A 266 24.44 -1.42 -1.80
CA PRO A 266 24.13 0.02 -1.80
C PRO A 266 22.88 0.35 -2.63
N GLU A 267 22.72 -0.29 -3.79
CA GLU A 267 21.55 -0.12 -4.66
C GLU A 267 20.25 -0.56 -3.99
N VAL A 268 20.25 -1.72 -3.33
CA VAL A 268 19.09 -2.24 -2.58
C VAL A 268 18.73 -1.30 -1.44
N ARG A 269 19.73 -0.76 -0.73
CA ARG A 269 19.53 0.20 0.35
C ARG A 269 18.92 1.50 -0.17
N GLN A 270 19.44 2.03 -1.27
CA GLN A 270 18.96 3.27 -1.89
C GLN A 270 17.54 3.12 -2.40
N ILE A 271 17.22 2.02 -3.11
CA ILE A 271 15.85 1.75 -3.57
C ILE A 271 14.91 1.60 -2.38
N GLY A 272 15.33 0.90 -1.33
CA GLY A 272 14.55 0.76 -0.09
C GLY A 272 14.27 2.11 0.57
N GLN A 273 15.25 3.02 0.62
CA GLN A 273 15.07 4.39 1.12
C GLN A 273 14.13 5.20 0.23
N ASN A 274 14.30 5.16 -1.09
CA ASN A 274 13.43 5.85 -2.03
C ASN A 274 11.99 5.35 -1.96
N GLN A 275 11.78 4.03 -1.78
CA GLN A 275 10.45 3.45 -1.57
C GLN A 275 9.85 3.92 -0.24
N LYS A 276 10.64 4.03 0.84
CA LYS A 276 10.17 4.61 2.10
C LYS A 276 9.73 6.06 1.92
N ILE A 277 10.56 6.90 1.29
CA ILE A 277 10.25 8.32 1.03
C ILE A 277 8.98 8.44 0.18
N LYS A 278 8.91 7.74 -0.96
CA LYS A 278 7.71 7.73 -1.83
C LYS A 278 6.47 7.32 -1.07
N ARG A 279 6.57 6.29 -0.22
CA ARG A 279 5.45 5.84 0.60
C ARG A 279 5.04 6.87 1.64
N THR A 280 6.00 7.50 2.31
CA THR A 280 5.71 8.59 3.24
C THR A 280 5.01 9.75 2.54
N HIS A 281 5.45 10.13 1.33
CA HIS A 281 4.75 11.14 0.53
C HIS A 281 3.34 10.70 0.13
N LEU A 282 3.16 9.44 -0.28
CA LEU A 282 1.83 8.91 -0.59
C LEU A 282 0.91 8.95 0.64
N LEU A 283 1.44 8.63 1.82
CA LEU A 283 0.69 8.74 3.07
C LEU A 283 0.37 10.19 3.37
N ILE A 284 1.34 11.12 3.32
CA ILE A 284 1.09 12.56 3.54
C ILE A 284 0.05 13.10 2.55
N ASN A 285 0.14 12.75 1.28
CA ASN A 285 -0.84 13.16 0.27
C ASN A 285 -2.21 12.56 0.59
N GLN A 286 -2.26 11.28 0.97
CA GLN A 286 -3.50 10.64 1.40
C GLN A 286 -4.05 11.28 2.68
N GLU A 287 -3.19 11.73 3.61
CA GLU A 287 -3.60 12.48 4.80
C GLU A 287 -4.11 13.87 4.42
N GLN A 288 -3.49 14.57 3.47
CA GLN A 288 -3.99 15.86 2.97
C GLN A 288 -5.34 15.68 2.27
N ASP A 289 -5.49 14.61 1.50
CA ASP A 289 -6.75 14.19 0.88
C ASP A 289 -7.80 13.71 1.91
N GLN A 290 -7.39 13.37 3.14
CA GLN A 290 -8.27 12.97 4.25
C GLN A 290 -8.55 14.11 5.25
N HIS A 291 -7.64 15.08 5.40
CA HIS A 291 -7.80 16.33 6.17
C HIS A 291 -8.60 17.35 5.38
N LEU A 292 -8.61 17.25 4.06
CA LEU A 292 -9.86 17.33 3.32
C LEU A 292 -10.71 16.17 3.84
N CYS A 293 -11.36 16.34 4.99
CA CYS A 293 -12.52 15.53 5.31
C CYS A 293 -13.33 15.44 4.02
N TYR A 294 -13.92 14.29 3.72
CA TYR A 294 -15.04 14.25 2.78
C TYR A 294 -16.16 15.12 3.37
N VAL A 295 -15.98 16.44 3.40
CA VAL A 295 -17.03 17.43 3.41
C VAL A 295 -17.59 17.26 2.03
N PHE A 296 -18.59 16.41 1.96
CA PHE A 296 -19.38 16.24 0.77
C PHE A 296 -19.81 17.63 0.28
N ASN A 297 -19.16 18.12 -0.77
CA ASN A 297 -19.44 19.42 -1.36
C ASN A 297 -20.25 19.18 -2.64
N LYS A 298 -21.57 19.39 -2.56
CA LYS A 298 -22.51 19.25 -3.69
C LYS A 298 -22.05 19.97 -4.95
N GLN A 299 -21.28 21.04 -4.82
CA GLN A 299 -20.88 21.90 -5.94
C GLN A 299 -19.68 21.38 -6.73
N THR A 300 -18.90 20.44 -6.17
CA THR A 300 -17.71 19.87 -6.83
C THR A 300 -17.98 18.53 -7.51
N PHE A 301 -19.22 18.02 -7.45
CA PHE A 301 -19.62 16.83 -8.17
C PHE A 301 -19.63 17.16 -9.68
N PRO A 302 -18.95 16.39 -10.54
CA PRO A 302 -19.03 16.62 -11.97
C PRO A 302 -20.50 16.53 -12.40
N PRO A 303 -21.03 17.51 -13.16
CA PRO A 303 -22.39 17.44 -13.66
C PRO A 303 -22.53 16.17 -14.48
N PHE A 304 -23.51 15.35 -14.13
CA PHE A 304 -23.76 14.12 -14.86
C PHE A 304 -24.10 14.46 -16.31
N PRO A 305 -23.66 13.64 -17.29
CA PRO A 305 -24.14 13.76 -18.65
C PRO A 305 -25.67 13.66 -18.58
N SER A 306 -26.34 14.77 -18.88
CA SER A 306 -27.79 14.80 -18.97
C SER A 306 -28.20 13.72 -19.95
N SER A 307 -28.98 12.75 -19.49
CA SER A 307 -29.54 11.71 -20.35
C SER A 307 -30.08 12.37 -21.60
N PRO A 308 -29.74 11.88 -22.81
CA PRO A 308 -30.27 12.45 -24.04
C PRO A 308 -31.79 12.46 -23.90
N ILE A 309 -32.35 13.68 -23.87
CA ILE A 309 -33.79 13.89 -23.79
C ILE A 309 -34.35 13.19 -25.02
N GLN A 310 -34.97 12.03 -24.82
CA GLN A 310 -35.77 11.40 -25.85
C GLN A 310 -36.96 12.32 -26.05
N GLN A 311 -36.85 13.19 -27.06
CA GLN A 311 -37.99 13.92 -27.58
C GLN A 311 -39.00 12.88 -28.06
N GLN A 312 -39.97 12.59 -27.21
CA GLN A 312 -41.17 11.89 -27.63
C GLN A 312 -41.92 12.86 -28.53
N ASN A 313 -41.74 12.70 -29.83
CA ASN A 313 -42.64 13.27 -30.83
C ASN A 313 -44.00 12.61 -30.60
N HIS A 314 -44.89 13.33 -29.89
CA HIS A 314 -46.31 13.04 -29.89
C HIS A 314 -46.84 13.47 -31.26
N GLU A 315 -47.06 12.50 -32.14
CA GLU A 315 -47.90 12.70 -33.32
C GLU A 315 -49.35 12.62 -32.85
N ASP A 316 -50.02 13.78 -32.85
CA ASP A 316 -51.47 13.87 -32.64
C ASP A 316 -52.20 13.30 -33.87
N PHE A 317 -53.14 12.39 -33.61
CA PHE A 317 -54.11 11.85 -34.57
C PHE A 317 -55.47 12.51 -34.41
#